data_AF-A0A8K0G5P5-F1
#
_entry.id   AF-A0A8K0G5P5-F1
#
_cell.length_a   1.000
_cell.length_b   1.000
_cell.length_c   1.000
_cell.angle_alpha   90.00
_cell.angle_beta   90.00
_cell.angle_gamma   90.00
#
_symmetry.space_group_name_H-M   'P 1'
#
loop_
_entity.id
_entity.type
_entity.pdbx_description
1 polymer ?
#
loop_
_entity_poly.entity_id
_entity_poly.type
_entity_poly.pdbx_seq_one_letter_code
_entity_poly.pdbx_strand_id
1 'polypeptide(L)'
;MSVTYYVKRKDGLMVTVCRQIFMDILAVQKGRILNVLKRYKENNEMPKERRGGDRLKGTNDNKRSAIKNFVESLKCTESHYYRSKTFQRFYLPAELNVRKLWKMYDNTVTG
;
A
#
# COMPACT_ATOMS: atom_id res chain seq x y z
N MET A 1 26.16 18.66 16.50
CA MET A 1 26.26 17.31 15.90
C MET A 1 27.38 17.35 14.89
N SER A 2 28.45 16.61 15.11
CA SER A 2 29.57 16.53 14.16
C SER A 2 29.30 15.37 13.21
N VAL A 3 29.40 15.62 11.89
CA VAL A 3 29.17 14.61 10.84
C VAL A 3 30.38 14.63 9.92
N THR A 4 31.00 13.48 9.75
CA THR A 4 32.08 13.25 8.80
C THR A 4 31.50 12.84 7.45
N TYR A 5 31.96 13.49 6.39
CA TYR A 5 31.52 13.21 5.02
C TYR A 5 32.59 12.44 4.28
N TYR A 6 32.18 11.43 3.50
CA TYR A 6 33.09 10.60 2.72
C TYR A 6 32.65 10.57 1.26
N VAL A 7 33.61 10.62 0.35
CA VAL A 7 33.40 10.45 -1.10
C VAL A 7 34.28 9.31 -1.60
N LYS A 8 33.73 8.46 -2.47
CA LYS A 8 34.45 7.35 -3.08
C LYS A 8 35.29 7.84 -4.26
N ARG A 9 36.59 7.58 -4.22
CA ARG A 9 37.53 7.83 -5.32
C ARG A 9 37.46 6.71 -6.36
N LYS A 10 38.07 6.94 -7.54
CA LYS A 10 38.12 5.98 -8.65
C LYS A 10 38.83 4.67 -8.28
N ASP A 11 39.81 4.75 -7.39
CA ASP A 11 40.54 3.60 -6.81
C ASP A 11 39.69 2.81 -5.78
N GLY A 12 38.46 3.24 -5.52
CA GLY A 12 37.54 2.62 -4.57
C GLY A 12 37.72 3.09 -3.12
N LEU A 13 38.75 3.88 -2.83
CA LEU A 13 39.02 4.38 -1.48
C LEU A 13 38.03 5.49 -1.08
N MET A 14 37.67 5.53 0.19
CA MET A 14 36.86 6.60 0.77
C MET A 14 37.75 7.71 1.29
N VAL A 15 37.48 8.95 0.88
CA VAL A 15 38.21 10.15 1.36
C VAL A 15 37.27 11.04 2.15
N THR A 16 37.75 11.53 3.28
CA THR A 16 37.06 12.51 4.10
C THR A 16 37.05 13.87 3.41
N VAL A 17 35.89 14.51 3.38
CA VAL A 17 35.73 15.82 2.75
C VAL A 17 34.90 16.74 3.63
N CYS A 18 34.92 18.04 3.34
CA CYS A 18 33.99 18.98 3.96
C CYS A 18 32.59 18.83 3.33
N ARG A 19 31.57 19.35 4.03
CA ARG A 19 30.18 19.31 3.56
C ARG A 19 30.00 19.95 2.19
N GLN A 20 30.70 21.05 1.91
CA GLN A 20 30.54 21.80 0.66
C GLN A 20 30.99 20.94 -0.55
N ILE A 21 32.20 20.41 -0.47
CA ILE A 21 32.74 19.49 -1.50
C ILE A 21 31.85 18.26 -1.67
N PHE A 22 31.32 17.69 -0.58
CA PHE A 22 30.37 16.57 -0.67
C PHE A 22 29.10 16.93 -1.45
N MET A 23 28.52 18.12 -1.19
CA MET A 23 27.33 18.61 -1.89
C MET A 23 27.61 18.86 -3.37
N ASP A 24 28.74 19.47 -3.68
CA ASP A 24 29.12 19.83 -5.05
C ASP A 24 29.42 18.59 -5.89
N ILE A 25 30.16 17.61 -5.34
CA ILE A 25 30.49 16.36 -6.03
C ILE A 25 29.23 15.53 -6.30
N LEU A 26 28.32 15.42 -5.34
CA LEU A 26 27.12 14.58 -5.47
C LEU A 26 25.91 15.34 -6.04
N ALA A 27 26.06 16.64 -6.33
CA ALA A 27 24.99 17.53 -6.76
C ALA A 27 23.73 17.45 -5.86
N VAL A 28 23.94 17.38 -4.54
CA VAL A 28 22.86 17.28 -3.54
C VAL A 28 22.75 18.55 -2.71
N GLN A 29 21.52 18.99 -2.48
CA GLN A 29 21.26 20.15 -1.62
C GLN A 29 21.37 19.80 -0.13
N LYS A 30 21.82 20.79 0.67
CA LYS A 30 21.92 20.72 2.14
C LYS A 30 20.67 20.15 2.81
N GLY A 31 19.48 20.56 2.35
CA GLY A 31 18.21 20.11 2.95
C GLY A 31 18.01 18.59 2.86
N ARG A 32 18.44 17.95 1.76
CA ARG A 32 18.33 16.50 1.60
C ARG A 32 19.24 15.76 2.58
N ILE A 33 20.49 16.22 2.71
CA ILE A 33 21.47 15.66 3.65
C ILE A 33 20.95 15.77 5.09
N LEU A 34 20.53 16.96 5.50
CA LEU A 34 20.05 17.19 6.87
C LEU A 34 18.80 16.36 7.20
N ASN A 35 17.88 16.19 6.26
CA ASN A 35 16.69 15.36 6.47
C ASN A 35 17.04 13.88 6.65
N VAL A 36 18.00 13.37 5.87
CA VAL A 36 18.49 11.99 6.01
C VAL A 36 19.15 11.80 7.37
N LEU A 37 20.07 12.69 7.75
CA LEU A 37 20.77 12.64 9.04
C LEU A 37 19.81 12.74 10.23
N LYS A 38 18.81 13.64 10.16
CA LYS A 38 17.78 13.79 11.19
C LYS A 38 17.00 12.49 11.39
N ARG A 39 16.49 11.91 10.30
CA ARG A 39 15.70 10.67 10.37
C ARG A 39 16.53 9.46 10.80
N TYR A 40 17.79 9.40 10.36
CA TYR A 40 18.72 8.36 10.80
C TYR A 40 18.97 8.47 12.30
N LYS A 41 19.18 9.68 12.83
CA LYS A 41 19.34 9.91 14.27
C LYS A 41 18.10 9.51 15.08
N GLU A 42 16.90 9.80 14.56
CA GLU A 42 15.64 9.51 15.24
C GLU A 42 15.32 8.01 15.27
N ASN A 43 15.64 7.28 14.21
CA ASN A 43 15.19 5.88 14.04
C ASN A 43 16.34 4.84 14.06
N ASN A 44 17.61 5.29 14.10
CA ASN A 44 18.81 4.47 13.85
C ASN A 44 18.77 3.65 12.55
N GLU A 45 17.93 4.06 11.60
CA GLU A 45 17.72 3.38 10.32
C GLU A 45 17.75 4.37 9.17
N MET A 46 18.21 3.90 8.01
CA MET A 46 18.16 4.71 6.80
C MET A 46 16.71 4.97 6.39
N PRO A 47 16.34 6.21 6.01
CA PRO A 47 14.98 6.54 5.63
C PRO A 47 14.49 5.67 4.47
N LYS A 48 13.38 4.96 4.67
CA LYS A 48 12.72 4.20 3.61
C LYS A 48 11.97 5.14 2.67
N GLU A 49 11.96 4.82 1.38
CA GLU A 49 11.14 5.50 0.38
C GLU A 49 9.64 5.21 0.66
N ARG A 50 8.81 6.25 0.70
CA ARG A 50 7.37 6.16 1.04
C ARG A 50 6.46 6.81 -0.02
N ARG A 51 7.04 7.24 -1.15
CA ARG A 51 6.28 7.73 -2.30
C ARG A 51 5.55 6.57 -2.98
N GLY A 52 4.31 6.82 -3.39
CA GLY A 52 3.43 5.81 -3.98
C GLY A 52 2.97 4.75 -2.96
N GLY A 53 2.49 3.63 -3.49
CA GLY A 53 2.00 2.48 -2.73
C GLY A 53 0.56 2.60 -2.24
N ASP A 54 -0.05 1.45 -1.94
CA ASP A 54 -1.35 1.39 -1.29
C ASP A 54 -1.21 1.76 0.20
N ARG A 55 -1.79 2.90 0.57
CA ARG A 55 -1.77 3.45 1.94
C ARG A 55 -3.00 3.06 2.76
N LEU A 56 -3.98 2.41 2.13
CA LEU A 56 -5.26 2.04 2.73
C LEU A 56 -5.40 0.53 2.92
N LYS A 57 -4.36 -0.24 2.56
CA LYS A 57 -4.29 -1.68 2.82
C LYS A 57 -4.52 -1.94 4.31
N GLY A 58 -5.50 -2.78 4.65
CA GLY A 58 -5.84 -3.08 6.03
C GLY A 58 -6.95 -2.21 6.63
N THR A 59 -7.12 -0.96 6.19
CA THR A 59 -8.02 -0.01 6.87
C THR A 59 -9.48 -0.41 6.76
N ASN A 60 -9.85 -1.08 5.67
CA ASN A 60 -11.22 -1.53 5.40
C ASN A 60 -11.35 -3.05 5.35
N ASP A 61 -10.37 -3.81 5.85
CA ASP A 61 -10.39 -5.27 5.73
C ASP A 61 -11.59 -5.89 6.45
N ASN A 62 -11.96 -5.36 7.63
CA ASN A 62 -13.14 -5.80 8.36
C ASN A 62 -14.44 -5.53 7.59
N LYS A 63 -14.58 -4.32 7.02
CA LYS A 63 -15.74 -3.95 6.20
C LYS A 63 -15.82 -4.81 4.93
N ARG A 64 -14.68 -5.05 4.29
CA ARG A 64 -14.57 -5.89 3.09
C ARG A 64 -14.96 -7.33 3.40
N SER A 65 -14.48 -7.88 4.51
CA SER A 65 -14.84 -9.23 4.96
C SER A 65 -16.33 -9.33 5.31
N ALA A 66 -16.90 -8.34 6.00
CA ALA A 66 -18.33 -8.32 6.32
C ALA A 66 -19.20 -8.28 5.06
N ILE A 67 -18.85 -7.43 4.07
CA ILE A 67 -19.55 -7.39 2.78
C ILE A 67 -19.40 -8.71 2.02
N LYS A 68 -18.20 -9.30 2.02
CA LYS A 68 -17.95 -10.59 1.36
C LYS A 68 -18.80 -11.71 1.97
N ASN A 69 -18.83 -11.81 3.30
CA ASN A 69 -19.63 -12.79 4.02
C ASN A 69 -21.13 -12.60 3.75
N PHE A 70 -21.60 -11.35 3.66
CA PHE A 70 -22.98 -11.07 3.26
C PHE A 70 -23.29 -11.53 1.84
N VAL A 71 -22.39 -11.27 0.88
CA VAL A 71 -22.60 -11.72 -0.51
C VAL A 71 -22.62 -13.24 -0.61
N GLU A 72 -21.75 -13.92 0.14
CA GLU A 72 -21.66 -15.39 0.18
C GLU A 72 -22.86 -16.05 0.86
N SER A 73 -23.62 -15.34 1.71
CA SER A 73 -24.84 -15.86 2.34
C SER A 73 -26.09 -15.78 1.46
N LEU A 74 -26.01 -15.06 0.32
CA LEU A 74 -27.14 -14.91 -0.59
C LEU A 74 -27.48 -16.22 -1.30
N LYS A 75 -28.77 -16.55 -1.36
CA LYS A 75 -29.26 -17.68 -2.16
C LYS A 75 -29.06 -17.36 -3.65
N CYS A 76 -28.25 -18.17 -4.31
CA CYS A 76 -27.97 -18.06 -5.73
C CYS A 76 -28.57 -19.24 -6.52
N THR A 77 -28.81 -19.03 -7.79
CA THR A 77 -29.26 -20.04 -8.74
C THR A 77 -28.08 -20.54 -9.57
N GLU A 78 -28.04 -21.84 -9.82
CA GLU A 78 -27.02 -22.43 -10.68
C GLU A 78 -27.16 -21.95 -12.13
N SER A 79 -26.05 -22.01 -12.86
CA SER A 79 -26.07 -21.69 -14.29
C SER A 79 -26.92 -22.71 -15.05
N HIS A 80 -28.08 -22.29 -15.57
CA HIS A 80 -29.02 -23.15 -16.31
C HIS A 80 -28.48 -23.65 -17.68
N TYR A 81 -27.25 -23.27 -18.08
CA TYR A 81 -26.73 -23.65 -19.39
C TYR A 81 -25.90 -24.94 -19.33
N TYR A 82 -26.42 -25.95 -20.05
CA TYR A 82 -25.86 -27.28 -20.31
C TYR A 82 -24.60 -27.22 -21.20
N ARG A 83 -23.64 -26.34 -20.93
CA ARG A 83 -22.29 -26.40 -21.50
C ARG A 83 -21.37 -26.93 -20.41
N SER A 84 -21.30 -28.26 -20.31
CA SER A 84 -20.26 -29.00 -19.57
C SER A 84 -19.74 -28.30 -18.31
N LYS A 85 -20.60 -28.18 -17.29
CA LYS A 85 -20.24 -28.00 -15.87
C LYS A 85 -19.31 -26.82 -15.53
N THR A 86 -19.79 -25.57 -15.63
CA THR A 86 -19.20 -24.45 -14.85
C THR A 86 -19.78 -24.42 -13.43
N PHE A 87 -19.37 -25.36 -12.57
CA PHE A 87 -19.74 -25.40 -11.14
C PHE A 87 -19.29 -24.18 -10.32
N GLN A 88 -18.46 -23.30 -10.89
CA GLN A 88 -17.87 -22.16 -10.19
C GLN A 88 -18.69 -20.86 -10.29
N ARG A 89 -19.72 -20.79 -11.15
CA ARG A 89 -20.48 -19.56 -11.38
C ARG A 89 -21.93 -19.71 -10.93
N PHE A 90 -22.28 -18.91 -9.94
CA PHE A 90 -23.64 -18.77 -9.43
C PHE A 90 -24.21 -17.42 -9.86
N TYR A 91 -25.51 -17.38 -10.15
CA TYR A 91 -26.21 -16.16 -10.53
C TYR A 91 -27.19 -15.77 -9.44
N LEU A 92 -27.27 -14.47 -9.15
CA LEU A 92 -28.34 -13.93 -8.33
C LEU A 92 -29.62 -13.80 -9.17
N PRO A 93 -30.81 -13.85 -8.54
CA PRO A 93 -32.07 -13.51 -9.19
C PRO A 93 -31.99 -12.17 -9.94
N ALA A 94 -32.53 -12.12 -11.16
CA ALA A 94 -32.48 -10.93 -12.03
C ALA A 94 -33.14 -9.69 -11.41
N GLU A 95 -34.01 -9.87 -10.42
CA GLU A 95 -34.67 -8.78 -9.70
C GLU A 95 -33.75 -8.05 -8.70
N LEU A 96 -32.63 -8.68 -8.31
CA LEU A 96 -31.65 -8.08 -7.40
C LEU A 96 -30.72 -7.17 -8.19
N ASN A 97 -30.66 -5.91 -7.76
CA ASN A 97 -29.70 -4.93 -8.26
C ASN A 97 -28.82 -4.42 -7.12
N VAL A 98 -27.74 -3.73 -7.46
CA VAL A 98 -26.76 -3.23 -6.48
C VAL A 98 -27.41 -2.38 -5.39
N ARG A 99 -28.43 -1.57 -5.71
CA ARG A 99 -29.15 -0.76 -4.72
C ARG A 99 -29.93 -1.61 -3.72
N LYS A 100 -30.61 -2.66 -4.20
CA LYS A 100 -31.35 -3.61 -3.34
C LYS A 100 -30.39 -4.40 -2.44
N LEU A 101 -29.27 -4.88 -3.00
CA LEU A 101 -28.25 -5.61 -2.25
C LEU A 101 -27.62 -4.75 -1.16
N TRP A 102 -27.33 -3.48 -1.45
CA TRP A 102 -26.83 -2.54 -0.44
C TRP A 102 -27.83 -2.32 0.69
N LYS A 103 -29.12 -2.08 0.36
CA LYS A 103 -30.17 -1.95 1.39
C LYS A 103 -30.32 -3.20 2.24
N MET A 104 -30.25 -4.38 1.63
CA MET A 104 -30.30 -5.65 2.35
C MET A 104 -29.14 -5.77 3.34
N TYR A 105 -27.91 -5.43 2.92
CA TYR A 105 -26.76 -5.42 3.82
C TYR A 105 -26.90 -4.38 4.94
N ASP A 106 -27.31 -3.16 4.62
CA ASP A 106 -27.47 -2.06 5.59
C ASP A 106 -28.46 -2.42 6.71
N ASN A 107 -29.56 -3.08 6.35
CA ASN A 107 -30.54 -3.61 7.29
C ASN A 107 -29.98 -4.71 8.19
N THR A 108 -29.01 -5.52 7.71
CA THR A 108 -28.38 -6.57 8.54
C THR A 108 -27.36 -6.04 9.55
N VAL A 109 -26.86 -4.81 9.33
CA VAL A 109 -25.85 -4.18 10.19
C VAL A 109 -26.47 -3.21 11.19
N THR A 110 -27.58 -2.58 10.83
CA THR A 110 -28.28 -1.57 11.66
C THR A 110 -29.36 -2.17 12.56
N GLY A 111 -29.78 -3.41 12.29
CA GLY A 111 -30.80 -4.14 13.05
C GLY A 111 -30.28 -4.89 14.26
#